data_AF-A0A6N8W5U9-F1
#
_entry.id   AF-A0A6N8W5U9-F1
#
_cell.length_a   1.000
_cell.length_b   1.000
_cell.length_c   1.000
_cell.angle_alpha   90.00
_cell.angle_beta   90.00
_cell.angle_gamma   90.00
#
_symmetry.space_group_name_H-M   'P 1'
#
loop_
_entity.id
_entity.type
_entity.pdbx_description
1 polymer ?
#
loop_
_entity_poly.entity_id
_entity_poly.type
_entity_poly.pdbx_seq_one_letter_code
_entity_poly.pdbx_strand_id
1 'polypeptide(L)'
;MKKGNSELTAQQRADLQALEELPDDQIDTTDIPEILDWAGAKRGVFYRPVKKQITLRLDADVISWFKAHAQGGRGYQTDINRALREHVVRCEREATG
;
A
#
# COMPACT_ATOMS: atom_id res chain seq x y z
N MET A 1 -2.34 18.14 -13.93
CA MET A 1 -2.51 17.39 -15.20
C MET A 1 -1.49 16.26 -15.21
N LYS A 2 -1.92 15.00 -15.28
CA LYS A 2 -1.00 13.85 -15.39
C LYS A 2 -0.60 13.74 -16.87
N LYS A 3 0.68 13.88 -17.20
CA LYS A 3 1.18 13.55 -18.55
C LYS A 3 1.02 12.04 -18.74
N GLY A 4 -0.08 11.65 -19.37
CA GLY A 4 -0.24 10.30 -19.88
C GLY A 4 0.63 10.14 -21.11
N ASN A 5 1.47 9.10 -21.09
CA ASN A 5 2.15 8.51 -22.24
C ASN A 5 2.81 9.49 -23.23
N SER A 6 3.94 10.08 -22.84
CA SER A 6 4.82 10.74 -23.82
C SER A 6 5.45 9.68 -24.71
N GLU A 7 5.32 9.83 -26.03
CA GLU A 7 6.02 9.00 -27.00
C GLU A 7 7.53 9.02 -26.73
N LEU A 8 8.16 7.85 -26.77
CA LEU A 8 9.60 7.73 -26.56
C LEU A 8 10.35 8.52 -27.64
N THR A 9 11.45 9.16 -27.26
CA THR A 9 12.35 9.77 -28.24
C THR A 9 13.07 8.68 -29.04
N ALA A 10 13.66 9.04 -30.18
CA ALA A 10 14.47 8.10 -30.96
C ALA A 10 15.65 7.54 -30.13
N GLN A 11 16.26 8.37 -29.29
CA GLN A 11 17.32 7.96 -28.39
C GLN A 11 16.83 6.94 -27.37
N GLN A 12 15.69 7.19 -26.72
CA GLN A 12 15.13 6.25 -25.73
C GLN A 12 14.77 4.90 -26.36
N ARG A 13 14.32 4.87 -27.62
CA ARG A 13 14.09 3.62 -28.34
C ARG A 13 15.37 2.87 -28.64
N ALA A 14 16.42 3.56 -29.06
CA ALA A 14 17.73 2.97 -29.30
C ALA A 14 18.34 2.41 -28.00
N ASP A 15 18.23 3.14 -26.90
CA ASP A 15 18.70 2.70 -25.59
C ASP A 15 17.97 1.43 -25.11
N LEU A 16 16.65 1.35 -25.30
CA LEU A 16 15.86 0.16 -24.97
C LEU A 16 16.25 -1.04 -25.83
N GLN A 17 16.46 -0.84 -27.13
CA GLN A 17 16.90 -1.92 -28.02
C GLN A 17 18.29 -2.44 -27.60
N ALA A 18 19.21 -1.55 -27.24
CA ALA A 18 20.53 -1.94 -26.73
C ALA A 18 20.45 -2.71 -25.40
N LEU A 19 19.50 -2.37 -24.52
CA LEU A 19 19.25 -3.13 -23.29
C LEU A 19 18.63 -4.51 -23.54
N GLU A 20 17.78 -4.64 -24.57
CA GLU A 20 17.18 -5.92 -24.96
C GLU A 20 18.20 -6.87 -25.60
N GLU A 21 19.18 -6.31 -26.31
CA GLU A 21 20.29 -7.07 -26.92
C GLU A 21 21.42 -7.40 -25.93
N LEU A 22 21.42 -6.81 -24.73
CA LEU A 22 22.41 -7.08 -23.68
C LEU A 22 22.14 -8.47 -23.05
N PRO A 23 23.10 -9.40 -23.07
CA PRO A 23 22.92 -10.71 -22.44
C PRO A 23 22.99 -10.62 -20.91
N ASP A 24 22.27 -11.52 -20.25
CA ASP A 24 22.11 -11.54 -18.78
C ASP A 24 23.45 -11.58 -18.01
N ASP A 25 24.48 -12.21 -18.57
CA ASP A 25 25.82 -12.33 -17.96
C ASP A 25 26.59 -11.01 -17.90
N GLN A 26 26.18 -10.01 -18.69
CA GLN A 26 26.74 -8.66 -18.68
C GLN A 26 25.94 -7.69 -17.81
N ILE A 27 24.85 -8.14 -17.19
CA ILE A 27 24.06 -7.32 -16.26
C ILE A 27 24.81 -7.24 -14.92
N ASP A 28 25.34 -6.06 -14.60
CA ASP A 28 25.96 -5.79 -13.32
C ASP A 28 24.88 -5.64 -12.23
N THR A 29 24.83 -6.60 -11.30
CA THR A 29 23.95 -6.59 -10.11
C THR A 29 24.75 -6.44 -8.81
N THR A 30 26.00 -5.98 -8.86
CA THR A 30 26.88 -5.91 -7.69
C THR A 30 26.34 -5.01 -6.56
N ASP A 31 25.52 -4.02 -6.90
CA ASP A 31 24.85 -3.12 -5.96
C ASP A 31 23.54 -3.70 -5.38
N ILE A 32 22.94 -4.69 -6.04
CA ILE A 32 21.68 -5.33 -5.64
C ILE A 32 21.85 -6.86 -5.66
N PRO A 33 22.52 -7.44 -4.64
CA PRO A 33 22.68 -8.88 -4.55
C PRO A 33 21.33 -9.59 -4.42
N GLU A 34 21.23 -10.80 -4.98
CA GLU A 34 20.02 -11.61 -4.87
C GLU A 34 19.68 -11.95 -3.41
N ILE A 35 18.42 -11.71 -3.05
CA ILE A 35 17.90 -12.04 -1.72
C ILE A 35 17.17 -13.38 -1.79
N LEU A 36 17.79 -14.42 -1.22
CA LEU A 36 17.20 -15.75 -1.11
C LEU A 36 16.39 -15.94 0.17
N ASP A 37 16.73 -15.20 1.24
CA ASP A 37 16.00 -15.24 2.51
C ASP A 37 14.96 -14.11 2.59
N TRP A 38 13.69 -14.52 2.56
CA TRP A 38 12.53 -13.62 2.61
C TRP A 38 11.90 -13.51 4.01
N ALA A 39 12.50 -14.10 5.05
CA ALA A 39 11.92 -14.12 6.40
C ALA A 39 11.64 -12.72 6.98
N GLY A 40 12.44 -11.72 6.60
CA GLY A 40 12.27 -10.32 7.01
C GLY A 40 11.40 -9.47 6.06
N ALA A 41 10.92 -10.03 4.96
CA ALA A 41 10.22 -9.28 3.93
C ALA A 41 8.84 -8.80 4.43
N LYS A 42 8.65 -7.48 4.46
CA LYS A 42 7.36 -6.88 4.85
C LYS A 42 6.46 -6.75 3.62
N ARG A 43 5.44 -7.61 3.53
CA ARG A 43 4.39 -7.46 2.52
C ARG A 43 3.48 -6.28 2.86
N GLY A 44 3.13 -5.48 1.84
CA GLY A 44 2.10 -4.46 1.97
C GLY A 44 2.50 -3.15 2.66
N VAL A 45 3.80 -2.84 2.79
CA VAL A 45 4.27 -1.55 3.35
C VAL A 45 3.68 -0.35 2.60
N PHE A 46 3.41 -0.52 1.31
CA PHE A 46 2.82 0.51 0.44
C PHE A 46 1.30 0.39 0.26
N TYR A 47 0.64 -0.58 0.92
CA TYR A 47 -0.81 -0.68 0.85
C TYR A 47 -1.44 0.52 1.56
N ARG A 48 -2.03 1.42 0.77
CA ARG A 48 -2.87 2.51 1.27
C ARG A 48 -4.32 2.14 1.01
N PRO A 49 -5.12 1.88 2.07
CA PRO A 49 -6.55 1.67 1.89
C PRO A 49 -7.18 2.90 1.22
N VAL A 50 -7.88 2.69 0.12
CA VAL A 50 -8.70 3.75 -0.50
C VAL A 50 -9.90 3.98 0.40
N LYS A 51 -9.93 5.11 1.11
CA LYS A 51 -11.08 5.51 1.91
C LYS A 51 -12.23 5.87 0.98
N LYS A 52 -13.37 5.21 1.14
CA LYS A 52 -14.62 5.57 0.46
C LYS A 52 -15.46 6.41 1.42
N GLN A 53 -15.86 7.60 0.98
CA GLN A 53 -16.80 8.42 1.75
C GLN A 53 -18.20 7.81 1.58
N ILE A 54 -18.74 7.27 2.66
CA ILE A 54 -20.10 6.73 2.72
C ILE A 54 -20.87 7.42 3.85
N THR A 55 -22.19 7.48 3.72
CA THR A 55 -23.07 7.93 4.81
C THR A 55 -23.46 6.72 5.65
N LEU A 56 -22.92 6.64 6.87
CA LEU A 56 -23.23 5.61 7.86
C LEU A 56 -23.80 6.27 9.12
N ARG A 57 -24.83 5.66 9.71
CA ARG A 57 -25.34 6.05 11.03
C ARG A 57 -24.67 5.20 12.10
N LEU A 58 -24.14 5.86 13.12
CA LEU A 58 -23.57 5.25 14.32
C LEU A 58 -24.29 5.84 15.52
N ASP A 59 -24.39 5.07 16.59
CA ASP A 59 -25.03 5.53 17.82
C ASP A 59 -24.27 6.70 18.44
N ALA A 60 -25.03 7.60 19.08
CA ALA A 60 -24.51 8.86 19.59
C ALA A 60 -23.50 8.65 20.74
N ASP A 61 -23.70 7.61 21.55
CA ASP A 61 -22.82 7.21 22.64
C ASP A 61 -21.47 6.67 22.11
N VAL A 62 -21.49 5.85 21.07
CA VAL A 62 -20.29 5.35 20.39
C VAL A 62 -19.48 6.52 19.83
N ILE A 63 -20.14 7.45 19.13
CA ILE A 63 -19.47 8.65 18.61
C ILE A 63 -18.87 9.48 19.76
N SER A 64 -19.62 9.65 20.85
CA SER A 64 -19.17 10.42 22.02
C SER A 64 -17.96 9.78 22.67
N TRP A 65 -17.95 8.46 22.79
CA TRP A 65 -16.83 7.69 23.32
C TRP A 65 -15.58 7.90 22.47
N PHE A 66 -15.65 7.74 21.14
CA PHE A 66 -14.49 7.94 20.27
C PHE A 66 -13.99 9.39 20.26
N LYS A 67 -14.90 10.37 20.39
CA LYS A 67 -14.50 11.78 20.52
C LYS A 67 -13.74 12.05 21.82
N ALA A 68 -14.16 11.45 22.94
CA ALA A 68 -13.52 11.62 24.23
C ALA A 68 -12.18 10.88 24.33
N HIS A 69 -12.03 9.75 23.63
CA HIS A 69 -10.85 8.88 23.72
C HIS A 69 -9.85 9.05 22.58
N ALA A 70 -10.12 9.89 21.57
CA ALA A 70 -9.18 10.17 20.49
C ALA A 70 -7.91 10.86 21.04
N GLN A 71 -6.79 10.15 21.04
CA GLN A 71 -5.50 10.64 21.55
C GLN A 71 -4.60 11.17 20.42
N GLY A 72 -3.83 12.22 20.69
CA GLY A 72 -2.64 12.58 19.90
C GLY A 72 -2.88 13.11 18.49
N GLY A 73 -3.93 13.91 18.28
CA GLY A 73 -4.17 14.63 17.01
C GLY A 73 -4.74 13.77 15.88
N ARG A 74 -5.01 12.47 16.11
CA ARG A 74 -5.78 11.63 15.19
C ARG A 74 -7.27 11.87 15.45
N GLY A 75 -8.02 12.26 14.41
CA GLY A 75 -9.46 12.49 14.56
C GLY A 75 -10.23 11.19 14.85
N TYR A 76 -11.32 11.29 15.62
CA TYR A 76 -12.18 10.18 16.04
C TYR A 76 -12.61 9.23 14.90
N GLN A 77 -12.80 9.75 13.68
CA GLN A 77 -13.12 8.94 12.49
C GLN A 77 -12.02 7.94 12.12
N THR A 78 -10.75 8.29 12.36
CA THR A 78 -9.61 7.41 12.11
C THR A 78 -9.61 6.24 13.08
N ASP A 79 -9.95 6.49 14.35
CA ASP A 79 -10.04 5.46 15.38
C ASP A 79 -11.23 4.53 15.16
N ILE A 80 -12.39 5.08 14.75
CA ILE A 80 -13.56 4.27 14.33
C ILE A 80 -13.16 3.32 13.19
N ASN A 81 -12.51 3.85 12.14
CA ASN A 81 -12.12 3.03 11.00
C ASN A 81 -11.08 1.96 11.36
N ARG A 82 -10.18 2.25 12.31
CA ARG A 82 -9.24 1.25 12.85
C ARG A 82 -9.99 0.12 13.56
N ALA A 83 -10.92 0.44 14.46
CA ALA A 83 -11.69 -0.55 15.20
C ALA A 83 -12.50 -1.47 14.27
N LEU A 84 -13.13 -0.90 13.23
CA LEU A 84 -13.83 -1.68 12.21
C LEU A 84 -12.90 -2.64 11.45
N ARG A 85 -11.71 -2.19 11.09
CA ARG A 85 -10.71 -3.04 10.41
C ARG A 85 -10.26 -4.21 11.30
N GLU A 86 -9.98 -3.94 12.57
CA GLU A 86 -9.59 -4.99 13.53
C GLU A 86 -10.71 -6.03 13.69
N HIS A 87 -11.97 -5.59 13.74
CA HIS A 87 -13.11 -6.48 13.78
C HIS A 87 -13.20 -7.37 12.53
N VAL A 88 -13.07 -6.81 11.33
CA VAL A 88 -13.08 -7.59 10.07
C VAL A 88 -11.97 -8.64 10.06
N VAL A 89 -10.74 -8.27 10.41
CA VAL A 89 -9.60 -9.21 10.43
C VAL A 89 -9.82 -10.34 11.43
N ARG A 90 -10.41 -10.05 12.60
CA ARG A 90 -10.75 -11.07 13.59
C ARG A 90 -11.80 -12.04 13.04
N CYS A 91 -12.89 -11.54 12.44
CA CYS A 91 -13.92 -12.39 11.86
C CYS A 91 -13.38 -13.26 10.70
N GLU A 92 -12.51 -12.73 9.85
CA GLU A 92 -11.87 -13.52 8.78
C GLU A 92 -10.97 -14.63 9.32
N ARG A 93 -10.23 -14.38 10.41
CA ARG A 93 -9.41 -15.40 11.08
C ARG A 93 -10.27 -16.52 11.68
N GLU A 94 -11.37 -16.16 12.32
CA GLU A 94 -12.33 -17.10 12.91
C GLU A 94 -13.07 -17.93 11.85
N ALA A 95 -13.26 -17.40 10.64
CA ALA A 95 -13.90 -18.12 9.54
C ALA A 95 -12.95 -19.06 8.77
N THR A 96 -11.63 -18.87 8.92
CA THR A 96 -10.59 -19.63 8.18
C THR A 96 -9.89 -20.69 9.06
N GLY A 97 -10.18 -20.72 10.36
CA GLY A 97 -9.67 -21.71 11.31
C GLY A 97 -10.76 -22.70 11.73
#